data_AF-A0A542MA38-F1
#
_entry.id   AF-A0A542MA38-F1
#
_cell.length_a   1.000
_cell.length_b   1.000
_cell.length_c   1.000
_cell.angle_alpha   90.00
_cell.angle_beta   90.00
_cell.angle_gamma   90.00
#
_symmetry.space_group_name_H-M   'P 1'
#
loop_
_entity.id
_entity.type
_entity.pdbx_description
1 polymer ?
#
loop_
_entity_poly.entity_id
_entity_poly.type
_entity_poly.pdbx_seq_one_letter_code
_entity_poly.pdbx_strand_id
1 'polypeptide(L)'
;MDKLLKYLNSLSKEGRAAYVEACGTSEGYLRKAASRHQSFRAELCILLERESGGAVRCEDLLPDADWAYIRSQSPAASPGAAVSSAASRS
;
A
#
# COMPACT_ATOMS: atom_id res chain seq x y z
N MET A 1 5.72 9.92 6.87
CA MET A 1 6.11 8.86 7.82
C MET A 1 5.30 8.81 9.12
N ASP A 2 4.68 9.91 9.56
CA ASP A 2 3.95 9.94 10.83
C ASP A 2 2.77 8.97 10.91
N LYS A 3 2.07 8.75 9.78
CA LYS A 3 0.98 7.78 9.71
C LYS A 3 1.43 6.35 9.99
N LEU A 4 2.60 5.95 9.52
CA LEU A 4 3.18 4.63 9.84
C LEU A 4 3.44 4.49 11.34
N LEU A 5 4.07 5.50 11.95
CA LEU A 5 4.36 5.47 13.39
C LEU A 5 3.07 5.49 14.22
N LYS A 6 2.08 6.29 13.83
CA LYS A 6 0.77 6.33 14.48
C LYS A 6 0.06 4.99 14.37
N TYR A 7 0.10 4.34 13.21
CA TYR A 7 -0.48 3.02 13.01
C TYR A 7 0.21 1.97 13.87
N LEU A 8 1.54 1.90 13.87
CA LEU A 8 2.31 0.99 14.73
C LEU A 8 1.97 1.19 16.22
N ASN A 9 1.87 2.44 16.67
CA ASN A 9 1.54 2.75 18.05
C ASN A 9 0.07 2.44 18.41
N SER A 10 -0.82 2.27 17.42
CA SER A 10 -2.21 1.85 17.65
C SER A 10 -2.37 0.34 17.83
N LEU A 11 -1.39 -0.45 17.38
CA LEU A 11 -1.39 -1.91 17.49
C LEU A 11 -0.89 -2.37 18.86
N SER A 12 -1.36 -3.55 19.31
CA SER A 12 -0.76 -4.25 20.44
C SER A 12 0.68 -4.67 20.11
N LYS A 13 1.44 -5.16 21.10
CA LYS A 13 2.80 -5.65 20.86
C LYS A 13 2.80 -6.84 19.90
N GLU A 14 1.85 -7.74 20.06
CA GLU A 14 1.64 -8.92 19.21
C GLU A 14 1.19 -8.48 17.82
N GLY A 15 0.27 -7.51 17.74
CA GLY A 15 -0.19 -6.94 16.47
C GLY A 15 0.94 -6.27 15.68
N ARG A 16 1.84 -5.54 16.35
CA ARG A 16 3.05 -4.99 15.71
C ARG A 16 3.96 -6.10 15.18
N ALA A 17 4.21 -7.13 15.97
CA ALA A 17 5.05 -8.25 15.56
C ALA A 17 4.49 -8.96 14.31
N ALA A 18 3.20 -9.30 14.33
CA ALA A 18 2.52 -9.92 13.20
C ALA A 18 2.55 -9.02 11.96
N TYR A 19 2.32 -7.71 12.11
CA TYR A 19 2.33 -6.76 11.01
C TYR A 19 3.70 -6.65 10.33
N VAL A 20 4.79 -6.51 11.12
CA VAL A 20 6.13 -6.39 10.53
C VAL A 20 6.62 -7.70 9.92
N GLU A 21 6.22 -8.84 10.50
CA GLU A 21 6.49 -10.17 9.94
C GLU A 21 5.80 -10.35 8.59
N ALA A 22 4.51 -10.03 8.50
CA ALA A 22 3.74 -10.08 7.25
C ALA A 22 4.30 -9.15 6.16
N CYS A 23 4.89 -8.02 6.57
CA CYS A 23 5.57 -7.10 5.66
C CYS A 23 7.03 -7.50 5.32
N GLY A 24 7.55 -8.61 5.87
CA GLY A 24 8.93 -9.05 5.64
C GLY A 24 9.99 -8.09 6.19
N THR A 25 9.70 -7.40 7.30
CA THR A 25 10.57 -6.37 7.89
C THR A 25 10.63 -6.47 9.42
N SER A 26 11.19 -5.46 10.08
CA SER A 26 11.22 -5.38 11.56
C SER A 26 10.74 -4.02 12.08
N GLU A 27 10.15 -4.01 13.28
CA GLU A 27 9.70 -2.77 13.93
C GLU A 27 10.86 -1.79 14.11
N GLY A 28 12.05 -2.30 14.49
CA GLY A 28 13.26 -1.49 14.65
C GLY A 28 13.70 -0.83 13.35
N TYR A 29 13.64 -1.56 12.22
CA TYR A 29 13.94 -0.99 10.91
C TYR A 29 12.96 0.12 10.54
N LEU A 30 11.65 -0.11 10.69
CA LEU A 30 10.62 0.90 10.37
C LEU A 30 10.79 2.17 11.21
N ARG A 31 11.01 2.03 12.52
CA ARG A 31 11.22 3.19 13.42
C ARG A 31 12.51 3.95 13.08
N LYS A 32 13.59 3.24 12.75
CA LYS A 32 14.88 3.83 12.37
C LYS A 32 14.80 4.54 11.03
N ALA A 33 14.14 3.95 10.04
CA ALA A 33 13.90 4.57 8.75
C ALA A 33 13.04 5.83 8.93
N ALA A 34 12.03 5.76 9.80
CA ALA A 34 11.16 6.89 10.07
C ALA A 34 11.87 8.06 10.75
N SER A 35 12.74 7.81 11.74
CA SER A 35 13.51 8.87 12.39
C SER A 35 14.51 9.56 11.47
N ARG A 36 14.93 8.88 10.40
CA ARG A 36 15.86 9.42 9.41
C ARG A 36 15.19 9.94 8.15
N HIS A 37 13.86 9.96 8.10
CA HIS A 37 13.10 10.30 6.90
C HIS A 37 13.59 9.52 5.66
N GLN A 38 14.00 8.26 5.86
CA GLN A 38 14.53 7.42 4.80
C GLN A 38 13.39 6.96 3.88
N SER A 39 13.58 7.10 2.58
CA SER A 39 12.63 6.58 1.58
C SER A 39 12.65 5.05 1.57
N PHE A 40 11.47 4.46 1.59
CA PHE A 40 11.31 3.01 1.46
C PHE A 40 11.35 2.59 -0.02
N ARG A 41 11.60 1.30 -0.25
CA ARG A 41 11.42 0.70 -1.58
C ARG A 41 9.93 0.54 -1.85
N ALA A 42 9.51 0.73 -3.10
CA ALA A 42 8.09 0.63 -3.50
C ALA A 42 7.45 -0.71 -3.07
N GLU A 43 8.18 -1.81 -3.21
CA GLU A 43 7.75 -3.14 -2.77
C GLU A 43 7.36 -3.18 -1.28
N LEU A 44 8.18 -2.59 -0.41
CA LEU A 44 7.89 -2.53 1.02
C LEU A 44 6.66 -1.65 1.31
N CYS A 45 6.50 -0.53 0.59
CA CYS A 45 5.34 0.34 0.75
C CYS A 45 4.03 -0.39 0.41
N ILE A 46 4.03 -1.18 -0.68
CA ILE A 46 2.87 -1.97 -1.08
C ILE A 46 2.48 -2.97 0.00
N LEU A 47 3.46 -3.65 0.59
CA LEU A 47 3.23 -4.58 1.71
C LEU A 47 2.65 -3.84 2.92
N LEU A 48 3.24 -2.70 3.30
CA LEU A 48 2.76 -1.89 4.43
C LEU A 48 1.31 -1.42 4.23
N GLU A 49 0.94 -1.01 3.02
CA GLU A 49 -0.44 -0.61 2.69
C GLU A 49 -1.41 -1.79 2.72
N ARG A 50 -1.04 -2.91 2.09
CA ARG A 50 -1.87 -4.11 2.02
C ARG A 50 -2.15 -4.67 3.42
N GLU A 51 -1.11 -4.88 4.22
CA GLU A 51 -1.23 -5.48 5.56
C GLU A 51 -1.86 -4.51 6.57
N SER A 52 -1.92 -3.21 6.27
CA SER A 52 -2.62 -2.22 7.10
C SER A 52 -4.06 -1.95 6.66
N GLY A 53 -4.55 -2.63 5.61
CA GLY A 53 -5.87 -2.39 5.05
C GLY A 53 -6.06 -0.95 4.55
N GLY A 54 -4.99 -0.30 4.11
CA GLY A 54 -5.00 1.09 3.65
C GLY A 54 -4.83 2.15 4.74
N ALA A 55 -4.63 1.77 6.00
CA ALA A 55 -4.36 2.74 7.08
C ALA A 55 -3.00 3.47 6.90
N VAL A 56 -2.04 2.82 6.23
CA VAL A 56 -0.76 3.40 5.83
C VAL A 56 -0.66 3.35 4.30
N ARG A 57 -0.93 4.46 3.62
CA ARG A 57 -0.89 4.48 2.14
C ARG A 57 0.53 4.64 1.63
N CYS A 58 0.83 4.08 0.46
CA CYS A 58 2.11 4.25 -0.23
C CYS A 58 2.44 5.73 -0.46
N GLU A 59 1.43 6.56 -0.72
CA GLU A 59 1.55 8.02 -0.87
C GLU A 59 2.15 8.70 0.37
N ASP A 60 1.90 8.15 1.56
CA ASP A 60 2.42 8.68 2.83
C ASP A 60 3.87 8.22 3.13
N LEU A 61 4.33 7.20 2.40
CA LEU A 61 5.62 6.53 2.54
C LEU A 61 6.61 6.96 1.44
N LEU A 62 6.12 7.38 0.28
CA LEU A 62 6.88 7.80 -0.89
C LEU A 62 6.44 9.21 -1.33
N PRO A 63 6.82 10.26 -0.58
CA PRO A 63 6.47 11.62 -0.94
C PRO A 63 7.11 12.09 -2.25
N ASP A 64 8.22 11.47 -2.64
CA ASP A 64 8.99 11.84 -3.84
C ASP A 64 8.44 11.23 -5.15
N ALA A 65 7.48 10.30 -5.05
CA ALA A 65 6.90 9.66 -6.23
C ALA A 65 5.85 10.56 -6.90
N ASP A 66 5.83 10.59 -8.24
CA ASP A 66 4.81 11.32 -8.99
C ASP A 66 3.50 10.53 -9.06
N TRP A 67 2.69 10.68 -8.01
CA TRP A 67 1.38 10.05 -7.91
C TRP A 67 0.35 10.62 -8.89
N ALA A 68 0.56 11.84 -9.40
CA ALA A 68 -0.31 12.41 -10.43
C ALA A 68 -0.11 11.66 -11.74
N TYR A 69 1.14 11.44 -12.14
CA TYR A 69 1.49 10.61 -13.29
C TYR A 69 0.96 9.18 -13.12
N ILE A 70 1.20 8.53 -11.97
CA ILE A 70 0.75 7.15 -11.75
C ILE A 70 -0.78 7.03 -11.88
N ARG A 71 -1.55 7.98 -11.32
CA ARG A 71 -3.02 7.96 -11.41
C ARG A 71 -3.53 8.30 -12.81
N SER A 72 -2.81 9.12 -13.58
CA SER A 72 -3.17 9.40 -14.97
C SER A 72 -2.89 8.21 -15.91
N GLN A 73 -2.06 7.25 -15.49
CA GLN A 73 -1.82 6.00 -16.24
C GLN A 73 -2.89 4.93 -16.02
N SER A 74 -4.04 5.25 -15.40
CA SER A 74 -5.16 4.31 -15.35
C SER A 74 -5.49 3.89 -16.80
N PRO A 75 -5.45 2.59 -17.15
CA PRO A 75 -5.80 2.19 -18.49
C PRO A 75 -7.24 2.64 -18.68
N ALA A 76 -7.43 3.65 -19.55
CA ALA A 76 -8.75 4.12 -19.94
C ALA A 76 -9.57 2.87 -20.18
N ALA A 77 -10.61 2.69 -19.36
CA ALA A 77 -11.41 1.48 -19.28
C ALA A 77 -11.56 0.94 -20.70
N SER A 78 -10.95 -0.22 -20.97
CA SER A 78 -10.99 -0.80 -22.31
C SER A 78 -12.46 -0.85 -22.71
N PRO A 79 -12.89 -0.16 -23.79
CA PRO A 79 -14.29 -0.20 -24.22
C PRO A 79 -14.50 -1.53 -24.95
N GLY A 80 -14.49 -2.63 -24.20
CA GLY A 80 -14.45 -3.98 -24.74
C GLY A 80 -15.14 -5.04 -23.88
N ALA A 81 -15.76 -4.66 -22.75
CA ALA A 81 -16.56 -5.57 -21.94
C ALA A 81 -18.08 -5.36 -22.18
N ALA A 82 -18.49 -5.23 -23.45
CA ALA A 82 -19.90 -5.39 -23.82
C ALA A 82 -20.15 -6.89 -24.07
N VAL A 83 -20.54 -7.59 -23.00
CA VAL A 83 -21.06 -8.96 -23.09
C VAL A 83 -22.37 -8.93 -23.90
N SER A 84 -22.36 -9.50 -25.10
CA SER A 84 -23.60 -9.91 -25.77
C SER A 84 -23.89 -11.35 -25.38
N SER A 85 -24.72 -11.52 -24.34
CA SER A 85 -25.46 -12.75 -24.14
C SER A 85 -26.75 -12.64 -24.94
N ALA A 86 -26.82 -13.37 -26.06
CA ALA A 86 -28.07 -13.62 -26.77
C ALA A 86 -28.23 -15.13 -26.92
N ALA A 87 -28.74 -15.74 -25.87
CA ALA A 87 -29.45 -17.00 -25.96
C ALA A 87 -30.80 -16.76 -26.67
N SER A 88 -30.97 -17.33 -27.87
CA SER A 88 -32.25 -17.76 -28.43
C SER A 88 -31.94 -18.79 -29.50
N ARG A 89 -32.18 -20.08 -29.21
CA ARG A 89 -33.42 -20.79 -29.55
C ARG A 89 -33.82 -20.55 -31.02
N SER A 90 -33.55 -21.53 -31.88
CA SER A 90 -34.56 -22.33 -32.59
C SER A 90 -33.89 -23.27 -33.59
#